data_AF-A0A5C5AS50-F1
#
_entry.id   AF-A0A5C5AS50-F1
#
_cell.length_a   1.000
_cell.length_b   1.000
_cell.length_c   1.000
_cell.angle_alpha   90.00
_cell.angle_beta   90.00
_cell.angle_gamma   90.00
#
_symmetry.space_group_name_H-M   'P 1'
#
loop_
_entity.id
_entity.type
_entity.pdbx_description
1 polymer ?
#
loop_
_entity_poly.entity_id
_entity_poly.type
_entity_poly.pdbx_seq_one_letter_code
_entity_poly.pdbx_strand_id
1 'polypeptide(L)'
;MASRYHYQKTISNDYLGKSKLIKAASPWELNLKIQEQEQKWAQAEVKQRERDKIQDIKMQAEFDTIAAQDIIHEYENLLNATLEIDDTLDWESQKKYDSYPPFFYEPFNTQKPTLDTFKHTYKVPTEGILEKFISPLKRKRIQLENQANNAYEQALEEYNQTYDTYEKQKEDALNKHLQQKETFELEQQQYNDNITNWKKQFELGEPEAVEKYVNVVLENSLYPDGIEKEYDVQFRKDLNTLVISYKLPNPTLIPNITEYKYIATRKEVKSVEMKKKDFEEFYESIIFQITLRTIHEIFEAVYNNDVNIVVFNGWISYIDEATGNDSTSCIISVQASREEFEPIKLDRIDYKKCIQSLKGLFAGKLTTLSPVKPIMTLQTNDKRFVESKKVLANLTSADNLATMHWEDFEHLVRELFERMFNEDGAEVKVTQASRDGGVDAIAFDPDPIKGGKFIIQAKRYNMTVPVSAVRDLYGTMLHEGATKGILVTTSSFGKDSVTFIKDKPITLIDGQNLLYLFNKFGYSTLNITLNR
;
A
#
# COMPACT_ATOMS: atom_id res chain seq x y z
N MET A 1 77.82 -12.93 -33.56
CA MET A 1 76.66 -12.68 -34.46
C MET A 1 75.84 -11.56 -33.83
N ALA A 2 75.89 -10.34 -34.39
CA ALA A 2 75.19 -9.19 -33.84
C ALA A 2 73.67 -9.39 -33.91
N SER A 3 72.96 -9.04 -32.84
CA SER A 3 71.49 -9.17 -32.74
C SER A 3 70.82 -8.48 -33.92
N ARG A 4 70.12 -9.25 -34.75
CA ARG A 4 69.40 -8.78 -35.96
C ARG A 4 68.20 -7.86 -35.65
N TYR A 5 67.89 -7.64 -34.37
CA TYR A 5 66.79 -6.84 -33.88
C TYR A 5 67.29 -5.90 -32.79
N HIS A 6 67.15 -4.59 -33.00
CA HIS A 6 67.63 -3.53 -32.09
C HIS A 6 66.48 -2.86 -31.32
N TYR A 7 65.23 -3.12 -31.69
CA TYR A 7 64.05 -2.51 -31.08
C TYR A 7 63.06 -3.59 -30.61
N GLN A 8 62.49 -3.42 -29.42
CA GLN A 8 61.47 -4.31 -28.88
C GLN A 8 60.42 -3.56 -28.06
N LYS A 9 59.18 -4.03 -28.07
CA LYS A 9 58.09 -3.52 -27.23
C LYS A 9 57.14 -4.65 -26.85
N THR A 10 56.72 -4.68 -25.59
CA THR A 10 55.64 -5.57 -25.12
C THR A 10 54.31 -4.84 -25.28
N ILE A 11 53.34 -5.52 -25.89
CA ILE A 11 51.95 -5.05 -25.97
C ILE A 11 51.02 -6.10 -25.32
N SER A 12 49.89 -5.67 -24.77
CA SER A 12 48.87 -6.53 -24.17
C SER A 12 47.47 -6.14 -24.64
N ASN A 13 46.55 -7.10 -24.59
CA ASN A 13 45.12 -6.90 -24.73
C ASN A 13 44.45 -7.52 -23.51
N ASP A 14 43.87 -6.67 -22.66
CA ASP A 14 43.33 -7.06 -21.36
C ASP A 14 42.05 -7.88 -21.50
N TYR A 15 41.20 -7.56 -22.49
CA TYR A 15 39.95 -8.27 -22.76
C TYR A 15 40.19 -9.73 -23.19
N LEU A 16 41.21 -9.96 -24.03
CA LEU A 16 41.59 -11.30 -24.48
C LEU A 16 42.57 -11.99 -23.52
N GLY A 17 43.06 -11.29 -22.48
CA GLY A 17 44.08 -11.80 -21.54
C GLY A 17 45.41 -12.17 -22.19
N LYS A 18 45.80 -11.52 -23.29
CA LYS A 18 47.00 -11.88 -24.09
C LYS A 18 48.07 -10.80 -24.01
N SER A 19 49.34 -11.20 -23.86
CA SER A 19 50.50 -10.32 -23.97
C SER A 19 51.51 -10.87 -24.99
N LYS A 20 52.22 -9.98 -25.69
CA LYS A 20 53.18 -10.36 -26.74
C LYS A 20 54.34 -9.38 -26.81
N LEU A 21 55.56 -9.92 -26.77
CA LEU A 21 56.79 -9.17 -27.03
C LEU A 21 57.08 -9.13 -28.54
N ILE A 22 57.16 -7.94 -29.13
CA ILE A 22 57.45 -7.73 -30.55
C ILE A 22 58.88 -7.20 -30.67
N LYS A 23 59.67 -7.77 -31.59
CA LYS A 23 61.05 -7.37 -31.89
C LYS A 23 61.21 -7.03 -33.38
N ALA A 24 61.99 -5.99 -33.71
CA ALA A 24 62.23 -5.55 -35.08
C ALA A 24 63.61 -4.90 -35.29
N ALA A 25 64.04 -4.79 -36.55
CA ALA A 25 65.36 -4.27 -36.91
C ALA A 25 65.38 -2.73 -37.00
N SER A 26 64.22 -2.11 -37.25
CA SER A 26 64.05 -0.65 -37.29
C SER A 26 62.82 -0.19 -36.48
N PRO A 27 62.75 1.10 -36.07
CA PRO A 27 61.58 1.65 -35.40
C PRO A 27 60.30 1.59 -36.26
N TRP A 28 60.42 1.80 -37.57
CA TRP A 28 59.31 1.72 -38.51
C TRP A 28 58.74 0.30 -38.60
N GLU A 29 59.61 -0.71 -38.73
CA GLU A 29 59.21 -2.12 -38.78
C GLU A 29 58.59 -2.58 -37.44
N LEU A 30 59.09 -2.08 -36.31
CA LEU A 30 58.49 -2.34 -34.99
C LEU A 30 57.06 -1.80 -34.93
N ASN A 31 56.86 -0.55 -35.33
CA ASN A 31 55.55 0.10 -35.33
C ASN A 31 54.56 -0.60 -36.27
N LEU A 32 55.00 -1.02 -37.47
CA LEU A 32 54.16 -1.76 -38.40
C LEU A 32 53.72 -3.11 -37.80
N LYS A 33 54.64 -3.87 -37.20
CA LYS A 33 54.33 -5.15 -36.53
C LYS A 33 53.41 -5.00 -35.32
N ILE A 34 53.54 -3.90 -34.58
CA ILE A 34 52.62 -3.56 -33.48
C ILE A 34 51.23 -3.29 -34.03
N GLN A 35 51.10 -2.42 -35.05
CA GLN A 35 49.81 -2.10 -35.66
C GLN A 35 49.10 -3.34 -36.23
N GLU A 36 49.82 -4.22 -36.92
CA GLU A 36 49.27 -5.48 -37.43
C GLU A 36 48.77 -6.39 -36.29
N GLN A 37 49.51 -6.46 -35.19
CA GLN A 37 49.14 -7.29 -34.04
C GLN A 37 47.96 -6.70 -33.26
N GLU A 38 47.91 -5.39 -33.10
CA GLU A 38 46.79 -4.65 -32.50
C GLU A 38 45.52 -4.79 -33.35
N GLN A 39 45.61 -4.68 -34.68
CA GLN A 39 44.47 -4.92 -35.58
C GLN A 39 43.95 -6.36 -35.49
N LYS A 40 44.85 -7.34 -35.44
CA LYS A 40 44.47 -8.76 -35.24
C LYS A 40 43.75 -8.98 -33.91
N TRP A 41 44.24 -8.35 -32.83
CA TRP A 41 43.57 -8.42 -31.53
C TRP A 41 42.24 -7.68 -31.52
N ALA A 42 42.15 -6.50 -32.13
CA ALA A 42 40.90 -5.76 -32.25
C ALA A 42 39.81 -6.58 -32.96
N GLN A 43 40.13 -7.26 -34.07
CA GLN A 43 39.18 -8.15 -34.75
C GLN A 43 38.78 -9.37 -33.92
N ALA A 44 39.72 -9.96 -33.19
CA ALA A 44 39.43 -11.11 -32.32
C ALA A 44 38.59 -10.70 -31.10
N GLU A 45 38.87 -9.53 -30.53
CA GLU A 45 38.13 -8.95 -29.41
C GLU A 45 36.68 -8.64 -29.79
N VAL A 46 36.44 -8.03 -30.96
CA VAL A 46 35.06 -7.79 -31.45
C VAL A 46 34.28 -9.10 -31.55
N LYS A 47 34.89 -10.16 -32.10
CA LYS A 47 34.26 -11.50 -32.20
C LYS A 47 34.01 -12.13 -30.83
N GLN A 48 34.94 -11.97 -29.89
CA GLN A 48 34.78 -12.50 -28.53
C GLN A 48 33.66 -11.75 -27.78
N ARG A 49 33.65 -10.41 -27.83
CA ARG A 49 32.57 -9.58 -27.27
C ARG A 49 31.20 -9.93 -27.83
N GLU A 50 31.11 -10.23 -29.14
CA GLU A 50 29.84 -10.66 -29.73
C GLU A 50 29.39 -12.03 -29.21
N ARG A 51 30.32 -12.97 -29.00
CA ARG A 51 30.02 -14.28 -28.40
C ARG A 51 29.57 -14.16 -26.94
N ASP A 52 30.29 -13.37 -26.16
CA ASP A 52 29.98 -13.16 -24.73
C ASP A 52 28.59 -12.54 -24.59
N LYS A 53 28.26 -11.51 -25.40
CA LYS A 53 26.91 -10.95 -25.45
C LYS A 53 25.83 -11.98 -25.78
N ILE A 54 26.06 -12.86 -26.75
CA ILE A 54 25.10 -13.90 -27.11
C ILE A 54 24.94 -14.91 -25.96
N GLN A 55 26.03 -15.22 -25.25
CA GLN A 55 26.00 -16.11 -24.10
C GLN A 55 25.23 -15.47 -22.93
N ASP A 56 25.44 -14.19 -22.65
CA ASP A 56 24.70 -13.44 -21.62
C ASP A 56 23.19 -13.42 -21.94
N ILE A 57 22.82 -13.18 -23.21
CA ILE A 57 21.41 -13.20 -23.63
C ILE A 57 20.79 -14.59 -23.45
N LYS A 58 21.54 -15.66 -23.76
CA LYS A 58 21.05 -17.03 -23.55
C LYS A 58 20.88 -17.35 -22.07
N MET A 59 21.84 -16.94 -21.24
CA MET A 59 21.77 -17.12 -19.79
C MET A 59 20.58 -16.36 -19.19
N GLN A 60 20.32 -15.14 -19.66
CA GLN A 60 19.12 -14.40 -19.26
C GLN A 60 17.84 -15.13 -19.67
N ALA A 61 17.75 -15.63 -20.90
CA ALA A 61 16.59 -16.39 -21.35
C ALA A 61 16.37 -17.69 -20.55
N GLU A 62 17.44 -18.37 -20.15
CA GLU A 62 17.37 -19.53 -19.25
C GLU A 62 16.87 -19.12 -17.86
N PHE A 63 17.36 -18.01 -17.31
CA PHE A 63 16.89 -17.47 -16.03
C PHE A 63 15.40 -17.09 -16.08
N ASP A 64 14.97 -16.36 -17.11
CA ASP A 64 13.57 -15.95 -17.30
C ASP A 64 12.66 -17.17 -17.50
N THR A 65 13.18 -18.24 -18.12
CA THR A 65 12.47 -19.52 -18.28
C THR A 65 12.20 -20.17 -16.93
N ILE A 66 13.21 -20.21 -16.04
CA ILE A 66 13.06 -20.77 -14.69
C ILE A 66 12.00 -19.96 -13.91
N ALA A 67 12.11 -18.63 -13.93
CA ALA A 67 11.13 -17.77 -13.25
C ALA A 67 9.70 -17.98 -13.77
N ALA A 68 9.50 -18.12 -15.09
CA ALA A 68 8.19 -18.40 -15.66
C ALA A 68 7.64 -19.78 -15.24
N GLN A 69 8.50 -20.79 -15.14
CA GLN A 69 8.13 -22.12 -14.68
C GLN A 69 7.78 -22.15 -13.19
N ASP A 70 8.52 -21.40 -12.35
CA ASP A 70 8.24 -21.26 -10.93
C ASP A 70 6.86 -20.62 -10.72
N ILE A 71 6.54 -19.55 -11.46
CA ILE A 71 5.20 -18.91 -11.43
C ILE A 71 4.12 -19.92 -11.81
N ILE A 72 4.28 -20.67 -12.90
CA ILE A 72 3.30 -21.71 -13.28
C ILE A 72 3.13 -22.73 -12.15
N HIS A 73 4.23 -23.16 -11.54
CA HIS A 73 4.21 -24.15 -10.47
C HIS A 73 3.48 -23.65 -9.21
N GLU A 74 3.59 -22.36 -8.87
CA GLU A 74 2.81 -21.76 -7.78
C GLU A 74 1.30 -21.84 -8.05
N TYR A 75 0.87 -21.53 -9.27
CA TYR A 75 -0.54 -21.64 -9.69
C TYR A 75 -1.04 -23.09 -9.78
N GLU A 76 -0.16 -24.06 -10.06
CA GLU A 76 -0.50 -25.49 -10.03
C GLU A 76 -0.73 -26.03 -8.62
N ASN A 77 -0.22 -25.34 -7.59
CA ASN A 77 -0.23 -25.79 -6.19
C ASN A 77 -1.01 -24.87 -5.24
N LEU A 78 -1.90 -24.03 -5.76
CA LEU A 78 -2.70 -23.09 -4.96
C LEU A 78 -3.39 -23.76 -3.77
N LEU A 79 -4.04 -24.91 -3.99
CA LEU A 79 -4.73 -25.63 -2.92
C LEU A 79 -3.74 -26.29 -1.96
N ASN A 80 -2.73 -26.99 -2.49
CA ASN A 80 -1.75 -27.73 -1.67
C ASN A 80 -0.96 -26.82 -0.74
N ALA A 81 -0.70 -25.56 -1.15
CA ALA A 81 0.03 -24.59 -0.34
C ALA A 81 -0.65 -24.26 1.00
N THR A 82 -1.98 -24.47 1.12
CA THR A 82 -2.74 -24.13 2.34
C THR A 82 -3.05 -25.35 3.21
N LEU A 83 -2.94 -26.58 2.70
CA LEU A 83 -3.39 -27.79 3.43
C LEU A 83 -2.66 -28.07 4.75
N GLU A 84 -1.47 -27.48 4.95
CA GLU A 84 -0.68 -27.61 6.18
C GLU A 84 -0.72 -26.34 7.06
N ILE A 85 -1.39 -25.29 6.60
CA ILE A 85 -1.50 -24.01 7.31
C ILE A 85 -2.74 -24.07 8.20
N ASP A 86 -2.59 -23.65 9.46
CA ASP A 86 -3.74 -23.46 10.36
C ASP A 86 -4.38 -22.10 10.06
N ASP A 87 -5.56 -22.12 9.43
CA ASP A 87 -6.28 -20.90 9.02
C ASP A 87 -7.12 -20.29 10.17
N THR A 88 -7.10 -20.88 11.37
CA THR A 88 -7.85 -20.36 12.51
C THR A 88 -7.31 -19.01 12.98
N LEU A 89 -8.23 -18.10 13.31
CA LEU A 89 -7.85 -16.78 13.82
C LEU A 89 -7.37 -16.87 15.27
N ASP A 90 -6.10 -16.56 15.51
CA ASP A 90 -5.61 -16.34 16.87
C ASP A 90 -6.12 -15.00 17.44
N TRP A 91 -7.16 -15.07 18.27
CA TRP A 91 -7.74 -13.91 18.95
C TRP A 91 -6.76 -13.08 19.78
N GLU A 92 -5.71 -13.69 20.34
CA GLU A 92 -4.73 -12.94 21.13
C GLU A 92 -3.80 -12.13 20.23
N SER A 93 -3.44 -12.66 19.06
CA SER A 93 -2.69 -11.90 18.04
C SER A 93 -3.43 -10.65 17.55
N GLN A 94 -4.76 -10.64 17.65
CA GLN A 94 -5.60 -9.52 17.25
C GLN A 94 -5.72 -8.40 18.30
N LYS A 95 -5.17 -8.58 19.51
CA LYS A 95 -5.17 -7.55 20.56
C LYS A 95 -3.90 -6.70 20.51
N LYS A 96 -4.00 -5.46 20.99
CA LYS A 96 -2.87 -4.53 21.12
C LYS A 96 -2.24 -4.63 22.50
N TYR A 97 -0.92 -4.76 22.53
CA TYR A 97 -0.10 -4.85 23.75
C TYR A 97 1.01 -3.78 23.81
N ASP A 98 1.01 -2.83 22.88
CA ASP A 98 2.02 -1.78 22.81
C ASP A 98 2.06 -0.93 24.08
N SER A 99 3.26 -0.63 24.57
CA SER A 99 3.45 0.28 25.71
C SER A 99 3.62 1.73 25.25
N TYR A 100 3.01 2.69 25.95
CA TYR A 100 3.24 4.10 25.67
C TYR A 100 4.69 4.51 26.04
N PRO A 101 5.41 5.26 25.18
CA PRO A 101 6.79 5.67 25.45
C PRO A 101 6.94 6.42 26.77
N PRO A 102 8.08 6.31 27.47
CA PRO A 102 8.33 7.05 28.70
C PRO A 102 8.49 8.55 28.43
N PHE A 103 8.16 9.38 29.43
CA PHE A 103 8.34 10.83 29.36
C PHE A 103 9.83 11.21 29.29
N PHE A 104 10.16 12.11 28.37
CA PHE A 104 11.48 12.70 28.25
C PHE A 104 11.38 14.21 28.05
N TYR A 105 12.22 14.97 28.77
CA TYR A 105 12.37 16.41 28.63
C TYR A 105 13.84 16.79 28.74
N GLU A 106 14.30 17.70 27.89
CA GLU A 106 15.71 18.10 27.86
C GLU A 106 16.13 18.74 29.20
N PRO A 107 17.28 18.38 29.78
CA PRO A 107 17.74 18.99 31.03
C PRO A 107 18.04 20.49 30.87
N PHE A 108 17.79 21.26 31.92
CA PHE A 108 18.15 22.68 31.97
C PHE A 108 19.68 22.88 31.96
N ASN A 109 20.20 23.46 30.87
CA ASN A 109 21.65 23.57 30.62
C ASN A 109 22.28 24.92 31.00
N THR A 110 21.50 25.88 31.49
CA THR A 110 22.03 27.20 31.88
C THR A 110 22.74 27.11 33.22
N GLN A 111 23.99 27.57 33.28
CA GLN A 111 24.75 27.63 34.54
C GLN A 111 24.26 28.77 35.41
N LYS A 112 24.14 28.51 36.72
CA LYS A 112 23.75 29.52 37.69
C LYS A 112 24.83 30.60 37.80
N PRO A 113 24.49 31.90 37.66
CA PRO A 113 25.41 33.01 37.86
C PRO A 113 26.06 32.93 39.26
N THR A 114 27.35 33.25 39.33
CA THR A 114 28.09 33.30 40.61
C THR A 114 28.76 34.66 40.76
N LEU A 115 28.69 35.26 41.95
CA LEU A 115 29.21 36.61 42.17
C LEU A 115 30.70 36.76 41.78
N ASP A 116 31.50 35.71 41.98
CA ASP A 116 32.93 35.71 41.66
C ASP A 116 33.20 35.89 40.15
N THR A 117 32.36 35.31 39.28
CA THR A 117 32.49 35.50 37.82
C THR A 117 32.29 36.96 37.41
N PHE A 118 31.34 37.66 38.06
CA PHE A 118 31.12 39.08 37.83
C PHE A 118 32.24 39.93 38.42
N LYS A 119 32.71 39.65 39.63
CA LYS A 119 33.87 40.33 40.22
C LYS A 119 35.13 40.23 39.33
N HIS A 120 35.37 39.07 38.73
CA HIS A 120 36.45 38.87 37.76
C HIS A 120 36.22 39.68 36.46
N THR A 121 35.00 39.66 35.93
CA THR A 121 34.64 40.35 34.67
C THR A 121 34.80 41.87 34.79
N TYR A 122 34.35 42.46 35.91
CA TYR A 122 34.49 43.89 36.21
C TYR A 122 35.88 44.26 36.76
N LYS A 123 36.81 43.31 36.86
CA LYS A 123 38.18 43.49 37.35
C LYS A 123 38.23 44.21 38.71
N VAL A 124 37.34 43.79 39.62
CA VAL A 124 37.25 44.38 40.96
C VAL A 124 38.58 44.12 41.70
N PRO A 125 39.34 45.16 42.11
CA PRO A 125 40.58 44.98 42.85
C PRO A 125 40.32 44.31 44.21
N THR A 126 41.22 43.41 44.62
CA THR A 126 41.23 42.86 45.99
C THR A 126 41.57 43.96 46.99
N GLU A 127 40.95 43.95 48.17
CA GLU A 127 41.22 44.95 49.20
C GLU A 127 42.71 45.05 49.54
N GLY A 128 43.30 46.22 49.29
CA GLY A 128 44.72 46.51 49.54
C GLY A 128 44.92 47.57 50.62
N ILE A 129 46.02 47.47 51.37
CA ILE A 129 46.37 48.37 52.50
C ILE A 129 46.51 49.84 52.05
N LEU A 130 46.93 50.08 50.81
CA LEU A 130 47.08 51.42 50.21
C LEU A 130 45.75 52.16 49.99
N GLU A 131 44.61 51.44 49.93
CA GLU A 131 43.27 52.05 49.78
C GLU A 131 42.82 52.82 51.03
N LYS A 132 43.41 52.52 52.20
CA LYS A 132 43.12 53.25 53.45
C LYS A 132 43.68 54.68 53.44
N PHE A 133 44.65 54.97 52.56
CA PHE A 133 45.34 56.26 52.49
C PHE A 133 45.02 57.06 51.21
N ILE A 134 44.42 56.43 50.19
CA ILE A 134 44.11 57.05 48.89
C ILE A 134 42.60 56.93 48.60
N SER A 135 41.83 57.95 49.02
CA SER A 135 40.37 58.02 48.85
C SER A 135 39.85 57.76 47.41
N PRO A 136 40.50 58.25 46.34
CA PRO A 136 40.04 57.99 44.97
C PRO A 136 40.05 56.51 44.56
N LEU A 137 41.05 55.73 45.02
CA LEU A 137 41.17 54.31 44.71
C LEU A 137 40.09 53.49 45.43
N LYS A 138 39.84 53.79 46.70
CA LYS A 138 38.74 53.20 47.47
C LYS A 138 37.37 53.46 46.84
N ARG A 139 37.12 54.70 46.40
CA ARG A 139 35.86 55.06 45.70
C ARG A 139 35.71 54.29 44.39
N LYS A 140 36.80 54.11 43.62
CA LYS A 140 36.79 53.37 42.36
C LYS A 140 36.54 51.87 42.56
N ARG A 141 37.12 51.22 43.58
CA ARG A 141 36.81 49.81 43.91
C ARG A 141 35.36 49.64 44.29
N ILE A 142 34.85 50.46 45.23
CA ILE A 142 33.44 50.41 45.67
C ILE A 142 32.50 50.61 44.47
N GLN A 143 32.84 51.51 43.55
CA GLN A 143 32.05 51.70 42.33
C GLN A 143 32.04 50.45 41.43
N LEU A 144 33.19 49.80 41.21
CA LEU A 144 33.27 48.56 40.42
C LEU A 144 32.59 47.37 41.12
N GLU A 145 32.67 47.30 42.44
CA GLU A 145 32.00 46.28 43.25
C GLU A 145 30.48 46.44 43.21
N ASN A 146 29.97 47.67 43.30
CA ASN A 146 28.55 47.96 43.10
C ASN A 146 28.10 47.64 41.66
N GLN A 147 28.93 47.90 40.66
CA GLN A 147 28.63 47.51 39.26
C GLN A 147 28.57 45.99 39.09
N ALA A 148 29.52 45.26 39.67
CA ALA A 148 29.54 43.79 39.63
C ALA A 148 28.37 43.17 40.39
N ASN A 149 28.01 43.70 41.57
CA ASN A 149 26.86 43.25 42.35
C ASN A 149 25.55 43.51 41.60
N ASN A 150 25.35 44.71 41.04
CA ASN A 150 24.14 45.03 40.27
C ASN A 150 24.02 44.13 39.02
N ALA A 151 25.12 43.89 38.30
CA ALA A 151 25.12 43.00 37.13
C ALA A 151 24.87 41.54 37.52
N TYR A 152 25.40 41.10 38.67
CA TYR A 152 25.12 39.78 39.22
C TYR A 152 23.65 39.62 39.62
N GLU A 153 23.06 40.62 40.29
CA GLU A 153 21.64 40.61 40.67
C GLU A 153 20.74 40.54 39.44
N GLN A 154 21.04 41.33 38.39
CA GLN A 154 20.31 41.27 37.12
C GLN A 154 20.42 39.89 36.45
N ALA A 155 21.63 39.35 36.34
CA ALA A 155 21.84 38.03 35.74
C ALA A 155 21.19 36.90 36.56
N LEU A 156 21.17 37.02 37.90
CA LEU A 156 20.50 36.07 38.78
C LEU A 156 18.98 36.14 38.62
N GLU A 157 18.42 37.35 38.45
CA GLU A 157 17.00 37.53 38.16
C GLU A 157 16.62 36.92 36.82
N GLU A 158 17.40 37.18 35.75
CA GLU A 158 17.22 36.56 34.43
C GLU A 158 17.33 35.02 34.49
N TYR A 159 18.31 34.50 35.24
CA TYR A 159 18.45 33.06 35.47
C TYR A 159 17.23 32.46 36.16
N ASN A 160 16.73 33.09 37.23
CA ASN A 160 15.55 32.59 37.94
C ASN A 160 14.31 32.63 37.04
N GLN A 161 14.10 33.71 36.28
CA GLN A 161 12.99 33.83 35.34
C GLN A 161 13.03 32.74 34.25
N THR A 162 14.22 32.47 33.71
CA THR A 162 14.39 31.40 32.70
C THR A 162 14.20 30.01 33.29
N TYR A 163 14.68 29.76 34.51
CA TYR A 163 14.46 28.50 35.23
C TYR A 163 12.99 28.26 35.56
N ASP A 164 12.28 29.28 36.06
CA ASP A 164 10.84 29.21 36.35
C ASP A 164 10.02 28.93 35.08
N THR A 165 10.41 29.55 33.96
CA THR A 165 9.79 29.29 32.65
C THR A 165 10.02 27.86 32.19
N TYR A 166 11.25 27.34 32.34
CA TYR A 166 11.60 25.97 32.02
C TYR A 166 10.80 24.95 32.85
N GLU A 167 10.71 25.14 34.18
CA GLU A 167 9.97 24.22 35.05
C GLU A 167 8.47 24.23 34.70
N LYS A 168 7.89 25.40 34.41
CA LYS A 168 6.50 25.49 33.94
C LYS A 168 6.27 24.76 32.61
N GLN A 169 7.16 24.94 31.63
CA GLN A 169 7.06 24.25 30.34
C GLN A 169 7.22 22.73 30.47
N LYS A 170 8.10 22.28 31.37
CA LYS A 170 8.29 20.86 31.69
C LYS A 170 7.07 20.26 32.36
N GLU A 171 6.44 20.98 33.30
CA GLU A 171 5.19 20.56 33.94
C GLU A 171 4.04 20.48 32.91
N ASP A 172 3.88 21.49 32.06
CA ASP A 172 2.90 21.50 30.98
C ASP A 172 3.12 20.32 30.00
N ALA A 173 4.38 20.04 29.63
CA ALA A 173 4.74 18.91 28.78
C ALA A 173 4.46 17.55 29.45
N LEU A 174 4.74 17.43 30.75
CA LEU A 174 4.44 16.22 31.52
C LEU A 174 2.94 15.99 31.60
N ASN A 175 2.15 17.02 31.90
CA ASN A 175 0.69 16.93 31.96
C ASN A 175 0.11 16.51 30.60
N LYS A 176 0.61 17.09 29.50
CA LYS A 176 0.22 16.69 28.15
C LYS A 176 0.58 15.23 27.85
N HIS A 177 1.77 14.79 28.23
CA HIS A 177 2.22 13.42 28.06
C HIS A 177 1.34 12.42 28.85
N LEU A 178 0.99 12.77 30.10
CA LEU A 178 0.11 11.94 30.93
C LEU A 178 -1.31 11.83 30.32
N GLN A 179 -1.86 12.94 29.83
CA GLN A 179 -3.14 12.92 29.11
C GLN A 179 -3.09 12.04 27.86
N GLN A 180 -2.04 12.18 27.05
CA GLN A 180 -1.86 11.37 25.84
C GLN A 180 -1.68 9.88 26.17
N LYS A 181 -0.96 9.57 27.25
CA LYS A 181 -0.81 8.22 27.76
C LYS A 181 -2.16 7.62 28.19
N GLU A 182 -2.94 8.36 28.97
CA GLU A 182 -4.27 7.93 29.42
C GLU A 182 -5.21 7.67 28.22
N THR A 183 -5.21 8.57 27.23
CA THR A 183 -6.00 8.37 26.00
C THR A 183 -5.55 7.13 25.23
N PHE A 184 -4.24 6.90 25.11
CA PHE A 184 -3.68 5.73 24.44
C PHE A 184 -4.06 4.43 25.14
N GLU A 185 -3.94 4.38 26.47
CA GLU A 185 -4.31 3.21 27.28
C GLU A 185 -5.82 2.92 27.19
N LEU A 186 -6.66 3.96 27.19
CA LEU A 186 -8.10 3.83 27.03
C LEU A 186 -8.48 3.31 25.63
N GLU A 187 -7.87 3.86 24.57
CA GLU A 187 -8.09 3.40 23.19
C GLU A 187 -7.64 1.95 23.00
N GLN A 188 -6.48 1.57 23.58
CA GLN A 188 -5.99 0.20 23.58
C GLN A 188 -6.96 -0.74 24.29
N GLN A 189 -7.45 -0.36 25.47
CA GLN A 189 -8.40 -1.15 26.24
C GLN A 189 -9.71 -1.33 25.47
N GLN A 190 -10.29 -0.23 24.94
CA GLN A 190 -11.52 -0.28 24.15
C GLN A 190 -11.38 -1.18 22.93
N TYR A 191 -10.24 -1.11 22.24
CA TYR A 191 -9.95 -1.99 21.11
C TYR A 191 -9.91 -3.47 21.53
N ASN A 192 -9.18 -3.79 22.61
CA ASN A 192 -9.07 -5.17 23.12
C ASN A 192 -10.42 -5.72 23.63
N ASP A 193 -11.23 -4.87 24.24
CA ASP A 193 -12.59 -5.20 24.68
C ASP A 193 -13.50 -5.48 23.47
N ASN A 194 -13.37 -4.70 22.38
CA ASN A 194 -14.10 -4.94 21.13
C ASN A 194 -13.73 -6.29 20.50
N ILE A 195 -12.44 -6.67 20.49
CA ILE A 195 -11.99 -7.99 20.01
C ILE A 195 -12.59 -9.10 20.88
N THR A 196 -12.57 -8.92 22.21
CA THR A 196 -13.15 -9.89 23.15
C THR A 196 -14.67 -10.04 22.97
N ASN A 197 -15.38 -8.94 22.72
CA ASN A 197 -16.81 -8.95 22.43
C ASN A 197 -17.11 -9.62 21.09
N TRP A 198 -16.30 -9.33 20.07
CA TRP A 198 -16.43 -9.97 18.76
C TRP A 198 -16.23 -11.49 18.85
N LYS A 199 -15.23 -11.97 19.59
CA LYS A 199 -15.05 -13.41 19.87
C LYS A 199 -16.31 -14.04 20.47
N LYS A 200 -16.90 -13.40 21.50
CA LYS A 200 -18.13 -13.91 22.13
C LYS A 200 -19.29 -13.96 21.14
N GLN A 201 -19.47 -12.92 20.31
CA GLN A 201 -20.51 -12.89 19.29
C GLN A 201 -20.30 -13.99 18.23
N PHE A 202 -19.05 -14.24 17.84
CA PHE A 202 -18.69 -15.32 16.94
C PHE A 202 -19.03 -16.69 17.54
N GLU A 203 -18.65 -16.96 18.80
CA GLU A 203 -18.96 -18.21 19.51
C GLU A 203 -20.47 -18.44 19.71
N LEU A 204 -21.28 -17.37 19.71
CA LEU A 204 -22.74 -17.42 19.74
C LEU A 204 -23.38 -17.59 18.35
N GLY A 205 -22.56 -17.64 17.29
CA GLY A 205 -23.00 -17.77 15.91
C GLY A 205 -23.75 -16.54 15.40
N GLU A 206 -23.43 -15.34 15.88
CA GLU A 206 -24.07 -14.11 15.39
C GLU A 206 -23.63 -13.81 13.94
N PRO A 207 -24.56 -13.55 12.99
CA PRO A 207 -24.24 -13.43 11.57
C PRO A 207 -23.08 -12.51 11.23
N GLU A 208 -23.11 -11.28 11.74
CA GLU A 208 -22.08 -10.27 11.46
C GLU A 208 -20.71 -10.67 12.02
N ALA A 209 -20.69 -11.36 13.16
CA ALA A 209 -19.45 -11.80 13.77
C ALA A 209 -18.81 -12.96 12.99
N VAL A 210 -19.62 -13.89 12.47
CA VAL A 210 -19.18 -14.98 11.59
C VAL A 210 -18.71 -14.45 10.24
N GLU A 211 -19.47 -13.55 9.63
CA GLU A 211 -19.08 -12.89 8.37
C GLU A 211 -17.75 -12.15 8.53
N LYS A 212 -17.60 -11.34 9.60
CA LYS A 212 -16.34 -10.66 9.89
C LYS A 212 -15.18 -11.63 10.11
N TYR A 213 -15.42 -12.76 10.79
CA TYR A 213 -14.40 -13.78 11.02
C TYR A 213 -13.90 -14.38 9.72
N VAL A 214 -14.82 -14.83 8.86
CA VAL A 214 -14.48 -15.39 7.55
C VAL A 214 -13.76 -14.36 6.67
N ASN A 215 -14.17 -13.09 6.70
CA ASN A 215 -13.47 -12.04 5.97
C ASN A 215 -12.00 -11.92 6.37
N VAL A 216 -11.68 -12.00 7.68
CA VAL A 216 -10.30 -11.95 8.16
C VAL A 216 -9.52 -13.22 7.77
N VAL A 217 -10.15 -14.39 7.83
CA VAL A 217 -9.53 -15.66 7.38
C VAL A 217 -9.14 -15.58 5.91
N LEU A 218 -10.07 -15.20 5.04
CA LEU A 218 -9.82 -15.09 3.60
C LEU A 218 -8.83 -13.94 3.26
N GLU A 219 -8.80 -12.86 4.05
CA GLU A 219 -7.85 -11.76 3.85
C GLU A 219 -6.42 -12.17 4.25
N ASN A 220 -6.27 -13.12 5.18
CA ASN A 220 -4.99 -13.71 5.55
C ASN A 220 -4.51 -14.82 4.59
N SER A 221 -5.41 -15.41 3.80
CA SER A 221 -5.07 -16.44 2.81
C SER A 221 -4.10 -15.90 1.73
N LEU A 222 -2.96 -16.56 1.53
CA LEU A 222 -1.90 -16.09 0.62
C LEU A 222 -2.08 -16.66 -0.79
N TYR A 223 -2.14 -15.78 -1.79
CA TYR A 223 -2.18 -16.14 -3.21
C TYR A 223 -0.93 -15.61 -3.92
N PRO A 224 -0.48 -16.29 -5.00
CA PRO A 224 0.57 -15.78 -5.88
C PRO A 224 0.21 -14.44 -6.51
N ASP A 225 1.25 -13.70 -6.91
CA ASP A 225 1.12 -12.43 -7.62
C ASP A 225 0.26 -12.60 -8.88
N GLY A 226 -0.78 -11.76 -9.00
CA GLY A 226 -1.71 -11.77 -10.15
C GLY A 226 -3.07 -12.40 -9.87
N ILE A 227 -3.29 -13.01 -8.69
CA ILE A 227 -4.64 -13.36 -8.22
C ILE A 227 -5.08 -12.33 -7.19
N GLU A 228 -6.06 -11.50 -7.56
CA GLU A 228 -6.69 -10.57 -6.64
C GLU A 228 -7.79 -11.27 -5.84
N LYS A 229 -7.89 -10.91 -4.55
CA LYS A 229 -8.95 -11.39 -3.66
C LYS A 229 -10.04 -10.34 -3.57
N GLU A 230 -11.19 -10.64 -4.14
CA GLU A 230 -12.38 -9.81 -4.02
C GLU A 230 -13.57 -10.75 -3.82
N TYR A 231 -14.25 -10.60 -2.69
CA TYR A 231 -15.33 -11.49 -2.30
C TYR A 231 -16.32 -10.81 -1.36
N ASP A 232 -17.56 -11.33 -1.38
CA ASP A 232 -18.62 -10.99 -0.44
C ASP A 232 -19.02 -12.25 0.32
N VAL A 233 -19.22 -12.13 1.63
CA VAL A 233 -19.53 -13.24 2.53
C VAL A 233 -20.82 -12.94 3.31
N GLN A 234 -21.82 -13.82 3.25
CA GLN A 234 -23.03 -13.74 4.06
C GLN A 234 -23.27 -15.02 4.84
N PHE A 235 -23.53 -14.93 6.14
CA PHE A 235 -23.88 -16.07 6.97
C PHE A 235 -25.39 -16.11 7.25
N ARG A 236 -26.01 -17.22 6.86
CA ARG A 236 -27.43 -17.51 7.05
C ARG A 236 -27.61 -18.45 8.24
N LYS A 237 -27.71 -17.87 9.43
CA LYS A 237 -27.92 -18.60 10.71
C LYS A 237 -29.16 -19.49 10.70
N ASP A 238 -30.21 -19.11 9.97
CA ASP A 238 -31.43 -19.92 9.84
C ASP A 238 -31.23 -21.22 9.04
N LEU A 239 -30.21 -21.25 8.17
CA LEU A 239 -29.87 -22.40 7.32
C LEU A 239 -28.55 -23.07 7.72
N ASN A 240 -27.80 -22.49 8.67
CA ASN A 240 -26.41 -22.85 8.98
C ASN A 240 -25.51 -22.85 7.73
N THR A 241 -25.78 -21.90 6.83
CA THR A 241 -25.11 -21.83 5.53
C THR A 241 -24.35 -20.52 5.37
N LEU A 242 -23.08 -20.62 5.00
CA LEU A 242 -22.27 -19.50 4.59
C LEU A 242 -22.28 -19.40 3.06
N VAL A 243 -22.55 -18.22 2.53
CA VAL A 243 -22.59 -17.95 1.08
C VAL A 243 -21.46 -17.00 0.74
N ILE A 244 -20.69 -17.35 -0.28
CA ILE A 244 -19.55 -16.56 -0.74
C ILE A 244 -19.72 -16.29 -2.23
N SER A 245 -19.70 -15.02 -2.58
CA SER A 245 -19.53 -14.57 -3.96
C SER A 245 -18.08 -14.16 -4.13
N TYR A 246 -17.31 -14.91 -4.90
CA TYR A 246 -15.88 -14.70 -5.08
C TYR A 246 -15.60 -14.27 -6.51
N LYS A 247 -14.83 -13.19 -6.70
CA LYS A 247 -14.38 -12.76 -8.02
C LYS A 247 -13.17 -13.57 -8.45
N LEU A 248 -13.34 -14.33 -9.51
CA LEU A 248 -12.32 -15.19 -10.09
C LEU A 248 -11.43 -14.42 -11.07
N PRO A 249 -10.15 -14.81 -11.18
CA PRO A 249 -9.21 -14.14 -12.07
C PRO A 249 -9.60 -14.35 -13.54
N ASN A 250 -9.53 -13.28 -14.34
CA ASN A 250 -9.80 -13.38 -15.77
C ASN A 250 -8.71 -14.22 -16.46
N PRO A 251 -9.06 -15.11 -17.42
CA PRO A 251 -8.06 -15.90 -18.14
C PRO A 251 -6.98 -15.07 -18.85
N THR A 252 -7.24 -13.79 -19.17
CA THR A 252 -6.22 -12.90 -19.76
C THR A 252 -5.13 -12.47 -18.77
N LEU A 253 -5.39 -12.55 -17.46
CA LEU A 253 -4.45 -12.17 -16.41
C LEU A 253 -3.61 -13.36 -15.91
N ILE A 254 -3.95 -14.58 -16.32
CA ILE A 254 -3.26 -15.79 -15.87
C ILE A 254 -1.96 -15.97 -16.66
N PRO A 255 -0.81 -16.21 -15.98
CA PRO A 255 0.47 -16.40 -16.64
C PRO A 255 0.41 -17.61 -17.59
N ASN A 256 0.83 -17.40 -18.83
CA ASN A 256 0.79 -18.42 -19.87
C ASN A 256 2.16 -18.68 -20.53
N ILE A 257 3.23 -18.00 -20.10
CA ILE A 257 4.57 -18.14 -20.65
C ILE A 257 5.28 -19.32 -19.99
N THR A 258 5.80 -20.24 -20.80
CA THR A 258 6.48 -21.48 -20.33
C THR A 258 7.99 -21.46 -20.49
N GLU A 259 8.49 -20.67 -21.44
CA GLU A 259 9.90 -20.67 -21.80
C GLU A 259 10.28 -19.40 -22.58
N TYR A 260 11.54 -18.97 -22.47
CA TYR A 260 12.14 -17.93 -23.28
C TYR A 260 13.26 -18.53 -24.14
N LYS A 261 13.13 -18.41 -25.47
CA LYS A 261 14.07 -18.98 -26.45
C LYS A 261 14.85 -17.90 -27.17
N TYR A 262 16.18 -18.01 -27.19
CA TYR A 262 17.03 -17.19 -28.03
C TYR A 262 16.99 -17.65 -29.50
N ILE A 263 16.51 -16.77 -30.39
CA ILE A 263 16.41 -17.02 -31.82
C ILE A 263 17.66 -16.47 -32.52
N ALA A 264 18.63 -17.35 -32.80
CA ALA A 264 19.94 -16.99 -33.36
C ALA A 264 19.87 -16.24 -34.70
N THR A 265 18.86 -16.50 -35.52
CA THR A 265 18.69 -15.85 -36.83
C THR A 265 18.29 -14.38 -36.72
N ARG A 266 17.56 -14.01 -35.66
CA ARG A 266 17.04 -12.66 -35.42
C ARG A 266 17.76 -11.94 -34.29
N LYS A 267 18.62 -12.64 -33.55
CA LYS A 267 19.33 -12.16 -32.35
C LYS A 267 18.37 -11.60 -31.28
N GLU A 268 17.18 -12.20 -31.17
CA GLU A 268 16.13 -11.79 -30.21
C GLU A 268 15.74 -12.96 -29.29
N VAL A 269 15.28 -12.63 -28.09
CA VAL A 269 14.64 -13.60 -27.19
C VAL A 269 13.14 -13.57 -27.46
N LYS A 270 12.53 -14.75 -27.61
CA LYS A 270 11.09 -14.89 -27.84
C LYS A 270 10.49 -15.76 -26.73
N SER A 271 9.39 -15.30 -26.15
CA SER A 271 8.58 -16.11 -25.24
C SER A 271 7.83 -17.21 -25.99
N VAL A 272 7.67 -18.34 -25.32
CA VAL A 272 6.90 -19.50 -25.76
C VAL A 272 5.74 -19.66 -24.78
N GLU A 273 4.54 -19.40 -25.28
CA GLU A 273 3.31 -19.55 -24.50
C GLU A 273 2.83 -21.01 -24.51
N MET A 274 2.06 -21.37 -23.49
CA MET A 274 1.32 -22.62 -23.42
C MET A 274 0.48 -22.81 -24.68
N LYS A 275 0.34 -24.06 -25.12
CA LYS A 275 -0.61 -24.36 -26.18
C LYS A 275 -2.02 -24.12 -25.65
N LYS A 276 -2.93 -23.67 -26.53
CA LYS A 276 -4.32 -23.36 -26.17
C LYS A 276 -5.00 -24.46 -25.33
N LYS A 277 -4.84 -25.73 -25.70
CA LYS A 277 -5.43 -26.87 -24.96
C LYS A 277 -4.86 -27.00 -23.55
N ASP A 278 -3.55 -26.84 -23.41
CA ASP A 278 -2.86 -26.99 -22.13
C ASP A 278 -3.23 -25.82 -21.20
N PHE A 279 -3.34 -24.60 -21.74
CA PHE A 279 -3.82 -23.43 -21.01
C PHE A 279 -5.28 -23.57 -20.55
N GLU A 280 -6.15 -24.14 -21.40
CA GLU A 280 -7.55 -24.40 -21.01
C GLU A 280 -7.64 -25.35 -19.80
N GLU A 281 -6.84 -26.41 -19.78
CA GLU A 281 -6.76 -27.35 -18.66
C GLU A 281 -6.14 -26.71 -17.40
N PHE A 282 -5.08 -25.92 -17.59
CA PHE A 282 -4.42 -25.18 -16.51
C PHE A 282 -5.35 -24.15 -15.85
N TYR A 283 -6.07 -23.36 -16.65
CA TYR A 283 -7.04 -22.39 -16.15
C TYR A 283 -8.20 -23.07 -15.41
N GLU A 284 -8.75 -24.16 -15.96
CA GLU A 284 -9.76 -24.95 -15.24
C GLU A 284 -9.25 -25.43 -13.87
N SER A 285 -8.01 -25.92 -13.82
CA SER A 285 -7.37 -26.35 -12.58
C SER A 285 -7.29 -25.21 -11.55
N ILE A 286 -6.88 -24.01 -11.96
CA ILE A 286 -6.79 -22.83 -11.08
C ILE A 286 -8.15 -22.51 -10.46
N ILE A 287 -9.21 -22.43 -11.26
CA ILE A 287 -10.56 -22.08 -10.76
C ILE A 287 -11.08 -23.15 -9.78
N PHE A 288 -10.86 -24.44 -10.09
CA PHE A 288 -11.25 -25.52 -9.19
C PHE A 288 -10.44 -25.51 -7.89
N GLN A 289 -9.14 -25.22 -7.96
CA GLN A 289 -8.30 -25.09 -6.78
C GLN A 289 -8.77 -23.94 -5.89
N ILE A 290 -8.99 -22.74 -6.44
CA ILE A 290 -9.52 -21.58 -5.68
C ILE A 290 -10.83 -21.98 -4.98
N THR A 291 -11.75 -22.61 -5.72
CA THR A 291 -13.05 -23.02 -5.19
C THR A 291 -12.92 -24.00 -4.01
N LEU A 292 -12.13 -25.07 -4.18
CA LEU A 292 -11.93 -26.08 -3.13
C LEU A 292 -11.13 -25.51 -1.95
N ARG A 293 -10.14 -24.67 -2.24
CA ARG A 293 -9.30 -23.99 -1.26
C ARG A 293 -10.16 -23.12 -0.34
N THR A 294 -10.95 -22.22 -0.91
CA THR A 294 -11.83 -21.36 -0.12
C THR A 294 -12.76 -22.18 0.77
N ILE A 295 -13.39 -23.24 0.26
CA ILE A 295 -14.26 -24.11 1.07
C ILE A 295 -13.48 -24.80 2.21
N HIS A 296 -12.27 -25.27 1.93
CA HIS A 296 -11.39 -25.89 2.92
C HIS A 296 -10.97 -24.93 4.02
N GLU A 297 -10.43 -23.75 3.67
CA GLU A 297 -9.99 -22.71 4.61
C GLU A 297 -11.13 -22.33 5.56
N ILE A 298 -12.37 -22.23 5.05
CA ILE A 298 -13.54 -21.92 5.87
C ILE A 298 -13.87 -23.04 6.84
N PHE A 299 -13.98 -24.28 6.35
CA PHE A 299 -14.34 -25.38 7.23
C PHE A 299 -13.27 -25.62 8.29
N GLU A 300 -12.01 -25.43 7.95
CA GLU A 300 -10.91 -25.54 8.91
C GLU A 300 -10.94 -24.39 9.94
N ALA A 301 -10.99 -23.14 9.46
CA ALA A 301 -10.86 -21.97 10.33
C ALA A 301 -12.09 -21.74 11.23
N VAL A 302 -13.30 -22.01 10.71
CA VAL A 302 -14.55 -21.72 11.42
C VAL A 302 -14.87 -22.84 12.40
N TYR A 303 -14.43 -22.64 13.65
CA TYR A 303 -14.58 -23.62 14.74
C TYR A 303 -15.92 -23.54 15.48
N ASN A 304 -16.75 -22.53 15.23
CA ASN A 304 -18.12 -22.55 15.72
C ASN A 304 -18.93 -23.55 14.88
N ASN A 305 -19.65 -24.46 15.52
CA ASN A 305 -20.39 -25.54 14.82
C ASN A 305 -21.64 -25.02 14.05
N ASP A 306 -21.74 -23.71 13.84
CA ASP A 306 -22.86 -23.04 13.21
C ASP A 306 -22.73 -23.01 11.69
N VAL A 307 -21.51 -23.05 11.13
CA VAL A 307 -21.29 -23.17 9.68
C VAL A 307 -21.20 -24.65 9.29
N ASN A 308 -22.32 -25.18 8.80
CA ASN A 308 -22.44 -26.57 8.36
C ASN A 308 -22.42 -26.73 6.85
N ILE A 309 -22.80 -25.68 6.11
CA ILE A 309 -22.82 -25.67 4.65
C ILE A 309 -22.09 -24.43 4.16
N VAL A 310 -21.26 -24.59 3.13
CA VAL A 310 -20.63 -23.49 2.40
C VAL A 310 -21.12 -23.52 0.96
N VAL A 311 -21.59 -22.38 0.47
CA VAL A 311 -21.92 -22.15 -0.94
C VAL A 311 -20.91 -21.17 -1.51
N PHE A 312 -20.10 -21.63 -2.46
CA PHE A 312 -19.16 -20.81 -3.21
C PHE A 312 -19.75 -20.48 -4.59
N ASN A 313 -19.76 -19.20 -4.95
CA ASN A 313 -20.15 -18.71 -6.27
C ASN A 313 -18.99 -17.93 -6.89
N GLY A 314 -18.42 -18.46 -7.97
CA GLY A 314 -17.32 -17.83 -8.69
C GLY A 314 -17.83 -16.92 -9.81
N TRP A 315 -17.64 -15.62 -9.65
CA TRP A 315 -18.02 -14.57 -10.60
C TRP A 315 -16.81 -14.08 -11.37
N ILE A 316 -17.00 -13.73 -12.64
CA ILE A 316 -15.94 -13.17 -13.46
C ILE A 316 -16.46 -11.99 -14.26
N SER A 317 -15.65 -10.93 -14.30
CA SER A 317 -15.91 -9.75 -15.12
C SER A 317 -15.10 -9.83 -16.41
N TYR A 318 -15.76 -9.55 -17.53
CA TYR A 318 -15.16 -9.57 -18.86
C TYR A 318 -15.87 -8.58 -19.78
N ILE A 319 -15.20 -8.16 -20.83
CA ILE A 319 -15.81 -7.37 -21.90
C ILE A 319 -16.52 -8.35 -22.83
N ASP A 320 -17.83 -8.21 -22.99
CA ASP A 320 -18.58 -8.99 -23.96
C ASP A 320 -18.19 -8.55 -25.38
N GLU A 321 -17.48 -9.40 -26.12
CA GLU A 321 -17.02 -9.09 -27.48
C GLU A 321 -18.16 -8.78 -28.46
N ALA A 322 -19.38 -9.28 -28.19
CA ALA A 322 -20.53 -9.02 -29.06
C ALA A 322 -21.14 -7.62 -28.82
N THR A 323 -21.05 -7.08 -27.61
CA THR A 323 -21.68 -5.81 -27.23
C THR A 323 -20.69 -4.69 -26.87
N GLY A 324 -19.44 -5.03 -26.60
CA GLY A 324 -18.39 -4.13 -26.12
C GLY A 324 -18.55 -3.68 -24.66
N ASN A 325 -19.57 -4.19 -23.94
CA ASN A 325 -19.87 -3.77 -22.57
C ASN A 325 -19.21 -4.68 -21.53
N ASP A 326 -18.88 -4.10 -20.38
CA ASP A 326 -18.50 -4.88 -19.21
C ASP A 326 -19.67 -5.76 -18.76
N SER A 327 -19.42 -7.06 -18.69
CA SER A 327 -20.37 -8.08 -18.28
C SER A 327 -19.79 -8.87 -17.12
N THR A 328 -20.65 -9.31 -16.21
CA THR A 328 -20.27 -10.16 -15.08
C THR A 328 -21.16 -11.39 -15.04
N SER A 329 -20.54 -12.57 -14.99
CA SER A 329 -21.24 -13.85 -15.02
C SER A 329 -20.70 -14.79 -13.94
N CYS A 330 -21.59 -15.56 -13.32
CA CYS A 330 -21.19 -16.67 -12.46
C CYS A 330 -20.82 -17.86 -13.35
N ILE A 331 -19.60 -18.39 -13.23
CA ILE A 331 -19.10 -19.49 -14.08
C ILE A 331 -18.99 -20.81 -13.34
N ILE A 332 -18.98 -20.77 -11.99
CA ILE A 332 -18.96 -21.93 -11.13
C ILE A 332 -19.76 -21.67 -9.86
N SER A 333 -20.55 -22.66 -9.41
CA SER A 333 -21.24 -22.61 -8.13
C SER A 333 -21.17 -23.98 -7.46
N VAL A 334 -20.71 -24.04 -6.22
CA VAL A 334 -20.53 -25.29 -5.47
C VAL A 334 -21.14 -25.13 -4.09
N GLN A 335 -21.91 -26.14 -3.68
CA GLN A 335 -22.40 -26.26 -2.33
C GLN A 335 -21.78 -27.51 -1.72
N ALA A 336 -21.16 -27.35 -0.56
CA ALA A 336 -20.60 -28.45 0.21
C ALA A 336 -21.07 -28.35 1.67
N SER A 337 -21.45 -29.48 2.24
CA SER A 337 -21.64 -29.66 3.68
C SER A 337 -20.33 -30.08 4.34
N ARG A 338 -20.17 -29.73 5.61
CA ARG A 338 -19.00 -30.10 6.40
C ARG A 338 -18.79 -31.61 6.45
N GLU A 339 -19.88 -32.36 6.67
CA GLU A 339 -19.89 -33.83 6.77
C GLU A 339 -19.40 -34.52 5.48
N GLU A 340 -19.75 -33.98 4.30
CA GLU A 340 -19.32 -34.58 3.04
C GLU A 340 -17.92 -34.12 2.60
N PHE A 341 -17.49 -32.93 3.03
CA PHE A 341 -16.24 -32.31 2.58
C PHE A 341 -15.03 -32.71 3.43
N GLU A 342 -15.13 -32.70 4.76
CA GLU A 342 -14.01 -33.00 5.67
C GLU A 342 -13.35 -34.38 5.44
N PRO A 343 -14.09 -35.46 5.08
CA PRO A 343 -13.47 -36.76 4.81
C PRO A 343 -12.63 -36.79 3.51
N ILE A 344 -12.75 -35.77 2.65
CA ILE A 344 -12.06 -35.72 1.36
C ILE A 344 -10.58 -35.39 1.57
N LYS A 345 -9.70 -36.25 1.04
CA LYS A 345 -8.25 -36.02 1.06
C LYS A 345 -7.81 -35.15 -0.11
N LEU A 346 -7.82 -33.83 0.11
CA LEU A 346 -7.57 -32.82 -0.93
C LEU A 346 -6.19 -32.93 -1.60
N ASP A 347 -5.20 -33.54 -0.94
CA ASP A 347 -3.84 -33.78 -1.47
C ASP A 347 -3.79 -34.83 -2.60
N ARG A 348 -4.89 -35.60 -2.82
CA ARG A 348 -4.91 -36.79 -3.69
C ARG A 348 -6.06 -36.83 -4.68
N ILE A 349 -6.74 -35.71 -4.89
CA ILE A 349 -7.93 -35.65 -5.73
C ILE A 349 -7.63 -35.12 -7.13
N ASP A 350 -8.53 -35.47 -8.04
CA ASP A 350 -8.74 -34.74 -9.28
C ASP A 350 -9.77 -33.63 -8.98
N TYR A 351 -9.35 -32.38 -9.07
CA TYR A 351 -10.18 -31.23 -8.64
C TYR A 351 -11.53 -31.20 -9.37
N LYS A 352 -11.53 -31.46 -10.68
CA LYS A 352 -12.75 -31.48 -11.50
C LYS A 352 -13.71 -32.56 -11.06
N LYS A 353 -13.22 -33.78 -10.85
CA LYS A 353 -14.05 -34.90 -10.34
C LYS A 353 -14.56 -34.63 -8.93
N CYS A 354 -13.76 -33.99 -8.08
CA CYS A 354 -14.17 -33.59 -6.74
C CYS A 354 -15.34 -32.61 -6.78
N ILE A 355 -15.22 -31.53 -7.57
CA ILE A 355 -16.29 -30.54 -7.78
C ILE A 355 -17.56 -31.22 -8.31
N GLN A 356 -17.43 -32.15 -9.27
CA GLN A 356 -18.57 -32.91 -9.80
C GLN A 356 -19.23 -33.80 -8.73
N SER A 357 -18.44 -34.42 -7.84
CA SER A 357 -18.96 -35.24 -6.74
C SER A 357 -19.76 -34.43 -5.71
N LEU A 358 -19.33 -33.18 -5.47
CA LEU A 358 -20.04 -32.17 -4.68
C LEU A 358 -21.23 -31.55 -5.42
N LYS A 359 -21.59 -32.09 -6.60
CA LYS A 359 -22.66 -31.59 -7.48
C LYS A 359 -22.48 -30.12 -7.87
N GLY A 360 -21.23 -29.68 -7.97
CA GLY A 360 -20.89 -28.34 -8.45
C GLY A 360 -21.40 -28.07 -9.85
N LEU A 361 -21.92 -26.87 -10.07
CA LEU A 361 -22.44 -26.39 -11.34
C LEU A 361 -21.35 -25.58 -12.05
N PHE A 362 -20.96 -26.02 -13.25
CA PHE A 362 -20.17 -25.24 -14.20
C PHE A 362 -20.53 -25.71 -15.62
N ALA A 363 -20.46 -24.81 -16.60
CA ALA A 363 -20.88 -25.11 -17.97
C ALA A 363 -19.69 -25.15 -18.93
N GLY A 364 -19.51 -26.28 -19.62
CA GLY A 364 -18.52 -26.42 -20.67
C GLY A 364 -17.08 -26.22 -20.16
N LYS A 365 -16.29 -25.45 -20.92
CA LYS A 365 -14.92 -25.07 -20.55
C LYS A 365 -14.97 -23.75 -19.79
N LEU A 366 -14.22 -23.61 -18.70
CA LEU A 366 -14.25 -22.37 -17.93
C LEU A 366 -13.65 -21.18 -18.68
N THR A 367 -12.80 -21.42 -19.69
CA THR A 367 -12.28 -20.36 -20.57
C THR A 367 -13.33 -19.73 -21.49
N THR A 368 -14.48 -20.38 -21.70
CA THR A 368 -15.59 -19.80 -22.48
C THR A 368 -16.52 -18.93 -21.64
N LEU A 369 -16.25 -18.81 -20.33
CA LEU A 369 -16.97 -17.94 -19.39
C LEU A 369 -18.49 -18.12 -19.44
N SER A 370 -18.94 -19.35 -19.67
CA SER A 370 -20.35 -19.65 -19.88
C SER A 370 -21.11 -19.54 -18.56
N PRO A 371 -22.18 -18.72 -18.50
CA PRO A 371 -22.86 -18.45 -17.25
C PRO A 371 -23.61 -19.68 -16.73
N VAL A 372 -23.51 -19.91 -15.42
CA VAL A 372 -24.32 -20.86 -14.67
C VAL A 372 -25.16 -20.11 -13.64
N LYS A 373 -26.32 -20.67 -13.29
CA LYS A 373 -27.15 -20.12 -12.24
C LYS A 373 -26.57 -20.50 -10.87
N PRO A 374 -26.28 -19.53 -9.97
CA PRO A 374 -25.83 -19.83 -8.61
C PRO A 374 -26.81 -20.74 -7.87
N ILE A 375 -26.30 -21.71 -7.11
CA ILE A 375 -27.11 -22.63 -6.28
C ILE A 375 -27.88 -21.83 -5.22
N MET A 376 -27.22 -20.86 -4.61
CA MET A 376 -27.80 -19.88 -3.70
C MET A 376 -27.05 -18.57 -3.85
N THR A 377 -27.77 -17.47 -3.98
CA THR A 377 -27.20 -16.12 -4.06
C THR A 377 -27.24 -15.44 -2.69
N LEU A 378 -26.40 -14.44 -2.52
CA LEU A 378 -26.53 -13.49 -1.41
C LEU A 378 -27.93 -12.86 -1.46
N GLN A 379 -28.55 -12.70 -0.31
CA GLN A 379 -29.83 -12.00 -0.22
C GLN A 379 -29.58 -10.50 -0.30
N THR A 380 -29.85 -9.91 -1.46
CA THR A 380 -29.71 -8.47 -1.71
C THR A 380 -30.78 -7.61 -1.03
N ASN A 381 -31.83 -8.25 -0.49
CA ASN A 381 -32.84 -7.61 0.36
C ASN A 381 -32.42 -7.54 1.84
N ASP A 382 -31.29 -8.15 2.20
CA ASP A 382 -30.63 -7.88 3.47
C ASP A 382 -30.06 -6.46 3.40
N LYS A 383 -30.37 -5.61 4.39
CA LYS A 383 -29.89 -4.22 4.45
C LYS A 383 -28.36 -4.09 4.37
N ARG A 384 -27.65 -5.22 4.52
CA ARG A 384 -26.20 -5.39 4.61
C ARG A 384 -25.53 -5.79 3.28
N PHE A 385 -26.26 -6.36 2.31
CA PHE A 385 -25.70 -6.84 1.03
C PHE A 385 -26.36 -6.19 -0.17
N VAL A 386 -26.40 -4.85 -0.19
CA VAL A 386 -26.69 -4.18 -1.45
C VAL A 386 -25.45 -4.35 -2.33
N GLU A 387 -25.49 -5.35 -3.21
CA GLU A 387 -24.66 -5.46 -4.42
C GLU A 387 -24.28 -4.07 -4.89
N SER A 388 -22.98 -3.78 -4.95
CA SER A 388 -22.40 -2.60 -5.60
C SER A 388 -23.34 -1.41 -5.48
N LYS A 389 -23.67 -1.09 -4.23
CA LYS A 389 -24.80 -0.23 -3.86
C LYS A 389 -24.75 0.95 -4.80
N LYS A 390 -25.77 1.10 -5.67
CA LYS A 390 -26.22 2.43 -6.02
C LYS A 390 -26.64 3.03 -4.69
N VAL A 391 -25.71 3.60 -3.90
CA VAL A 391 -26.01 4.29 -2.65
C VAL A 391 -27.08 5.32 -2.94
N LEU A 392 -26.96 5.96 -4.10
CA LEU A 392 -27.92 6.87 -4.67
C LEU A 392 -29.35 6.30 -4.92
N ALA A 393 -29.56 4.99 -5.04
CA ALA A 393 -30.89 4.40 -5.24
C ALA A 393 -31.63 4.11 -3.92
N ASN A 394 -30.91 4.05 -2.79
CA ASN A 394 -31.44 3.67 -1.47
C ASN A 394 -31.45 4.82 -0.44
N LEU A 395 -30.96 6.01 -0.79
CA LEU A 395 -31.05 7.17 0.09
C LEU A 395 -32.51 7.62 0.21
N THR A 396 -33.03 7.62 1.43
CA THR A 396 -34.37 8.16 1.74
C THR A 396 -34.22 9.50 2.43
N SER A 397 -35.34 10.23 2.56
CA SER A 397 -35.46 11.67 2.79
C SER A 397 -34.88 12.25 4.11
N ALA A 398 -33.94 11.59 4.78
CA ALA A 398 -33.41 11.99 6.10
C ALA A 398 -31.92 11.68 6.34
N ASP A 399 -31.17 11.18 5.36
CA ASP A 399 -29.79 10.70 5.59
C ASP A 399 -28.79 11.86 5.77
N ASN A 400 -28.15 11.90 6.94
CA ASN A 400 -27.11 12.86 7.28
C ASN A 400 -25.73 12.29 6.90
N LEU A 401 -25.08 12.92 5.91
CA LEU A 401 -23.79 12.46 5.37
C LEU A 401 -22.67 12.52 6.42
N ALA A 402 -22.79 13.38 7.44
CA ALA A 402 -21.78 13.47 8.50
C ALA A 402 -21.80 12.26 9.46
N THR A 403 -22.91 11.52 9.51
CA THR A 403 -23.11 10.38 10.43
C THR A 403 -23.04 9.02 9.74
N MET A 404 -22.94 8.97 8.41
CA MET A 404 -22.82 7.71 7.66
C MET A 404 -21.43 7.09 7.83
N HIS A 405 -21.28 5.78 7.57
CA HIS A 405 -19.97 5.13 7.63
C HIS A 405 -18.98 5.79 6.66
N TRP A 406 -17.69 5.81 7.00
CA TRP A 406 -16.68 6.50 6.21
C TRP A 406 -16.50 5.85 4.82
N GLU A 407 -16.56 4.52 4.75
CA GLU A 407 -16.54 3.75 3.49
C GLU A 407 -17.78 4.05 2.63
N ASP A 408 -18.97 4.12 3.24
CA ASP A 408 -20.21 4.48 2.53
C ASP A 408 -20.12 5.91 1.94
N PHE A 409 -19.48 6.83 2.66
CA PHE A 409 -19.26 8.20 2.19
C PHE A 409 -18.28 8.24 1.01
N GLU A 410 -17.18 7.50 1.08
CA GLU A 410 -16.21 7.38 -0.02
C GLU A 410 -16.86 6.79 -1.27
N HIS A 411 -17.66 5.73 -1.10
CA HIS A 411 -18.43 5.13 -2.19
C HIS A 411 -19.48 6.09 -2.77
N LEU A 412 -20.20 6.83 -1.94
CA LEU A 412 -21.18 7.82 -2.39
C LEU A 412 -20.53 8.94 -3.20
N VAL A 413 -19.37 9.44 -2.76
CA VAL A 413 -18.62 10.45 -3.51
C VAL A 413 -18.14 9.88 -4.83
N ARG A 414 -17.63 8.64 -4.86
CA ARG A 414 -17.24 7.95 -6.10
C ARG A 414 -18.39 7.88 -7.10
N GLU A 415 -19.57 7.45 -6.68
CA GLU A 415 -20.78 7.39 -7.53
C GLU A 415 -21.19 8.77 -8.08
N LEU A 416 -21.13 9.80 -7.24
CA LEU A 416 -21.42 11.17 -7.66
C LEU A 416 -20.48 11.59 -8.80
N PHE A 417 -19.18 11.37 -8.64
CA PHE A 417 -18.19 11.73 -9.65
C PHE A 417 -18.31 10.87 -10.91
N GLU A 418 -18.56 9.58 -10.79
CA GLU A 418 -18.83 8.70 -11.94
C GLU A 418 -20.00 9.24 -12.78
N ARG A 419 -21.10 9.66 -12.15
CA ARG A 419 -22.20 10.31 -12.88
C ARG A 419 -21.82 11.66 -13.46
N MET A 420 -21.10 12.48 -12.70
CA MET A 420 -20.65 13.80 -13.16
C MET A 420 -19.79 13.70 -14.42
N PHE A 421 -18.90 12.72 -14.48
CA PHE A 421 -17.98 12.57 -15.58
C PHE A 421 -18.58 11.80 -16.78
N ASN A 422 -19.64 11.02 -16.56
CA ASN A 422 -20.36 10.32 -17.63
C ASN A 422 -21.38 11.21 -18.38
N GLU A 423 -21.82 12.35 -17.82
CA GLU A 423 -22.77 13.26 -18.51
C GLU A 423 -22.18 13.98 -19.73
N ASP A 424 -20.85 14.06 -19.86
CA ASP A 424 -20.16 14.80 -20.93
C ASP A 424 -19.85 13.96 -22.19
N GLY A 425 -20.41 12.74 -22.30
CA GLY A 425 -20.26 11.87 -23.49
C GLY A 425 -18.84 11.32 -23.70
N ALA A 426 -18.01 11.48 -22.68
CA ALA A 426 -16.66 10.97 -22.54
C ALA A 426 -16.70 9.66 -21.73
N GLU A 427 -15.97 8.62 -22.17
CA GLU A 427 -15.82 7.37 -21.40
C GLU A 427 -14.83 7.60 -20.25
N VAL A 428 -15.30 8.30 -19.21
CA VAL A 428 -14.49 8.58 -18.02
C VAL A 428 -14.57 7.39 -17.07
N LYS A 429 -13.51 6.58 -17.03
CA LYS A 429 -13.40 5.46 -16.11
C LYS A 429 -13.03 5.96 -14.71
N VAL A 430 -13.98 5.88 -13.79
CA VAL A 430 -13.73 6.03 -12.36
C VAL A 430 -13.32 4.68 -11.79
N THR A 431 -12.04 4.51 -11.46
CA THR A 431 -11.49 3.22 -10.98
C THR A 431 -11.34 3.19 -9.47
N GLN A 432 -11.39 1.99 -8.88
CA GLN A 432 -10.99 1.78 -7.48
C GLN A 432 -9.50 2.12 -7.36
N ALA A 433 -9.20 2.97 -6.38
CA ALA A 433 -7.84 3.38 -6.13
C ALA A 433 -7.07 2.33 -5.31
N SER A 434 -5.75 2.34 -5.45
CA SER A 434 -4.83 1.55 -4.63
C SER A 434 -4.93 1.98 -3.16
N ARG A 435 -4.85 1.01 -2.23
CA ARG A 435 -4.76 1.28 -0.77
C ARG A 435 -3.50 2.09 -0.39
N ASP A 436 -2.56 2.29 -1.32
CA ASP A 436 -1.38 3.16 -1.14
C ASP A 436 -1.70 4.62 -1.50
N GLY A 437 -1.65 5.50 -0.49
CA GLY A 437 -1.67 6.96 -0.68
C GLY A 437 -3.02 7.65 -0.42
N GLY A 438 -4.05 6.91 0.02
CA GLY A 438 -5.33 7.46 0.46
C GLY A 438 -6.16 8.11 -0.65
N VAL A 439 -6.01 7.65 -1.89
CA VAL A 439 -6.88 8.02 -3.02
C VAL A 439 -8.15 7.19 -2.94
N ASP A 440 -9.31 7.81 -3.18
CA ASP A 440 -10.60 7.11 -3.07
C ASP A 440 -11.19 6.83 -4.46
N ALA A 441 -10.84 7.65 -5.46
CA ALA A 441 -11.17 7.42 -6.86
C ALA A 441 -10.17 8.08 -7.82
N ILE A 442 -9.95 7.46 -8.98
CA ILE A 442 -9.18 8.05 -10.09
C ILE A 442 -10.12 8.21 -11.27
N ALA A 443 -10.18 9.42 -11.84
CA ALA A 443 -10.96 9.72 -13.04
C ALA A 443 -10.04 10.15 -14.19
N PHE A 444 -10.40 9.84 -15.42
CA PHE A 444 -9.67 10.26 -16.62
C PHE A 444 -10.56 11.13 -17.50
N ASP A 445 -10.26 12.43 -17.56
CA ASP A 445 -10.96 13.35 -18.45
C ASP A 445 -10.29 13.30 -19.85
N PRO A 446 -11.00 12.90 -20.92
CA PRO A 446 -10.42 12.78 -22.25
C PRO A 446 -10.25 14.12 -22.98
N ASP A 447 -10.62 15.26 -22.39
CA ASP A 447 -10.40 16.57 -23.01
C ASP A 447 -8.90 16.74 -23.35
N PRO A 448 -8.53 16.91 -24.63
CA PRO A 448 -7.13 16.92 -25.06
C PRO A 448 -6.37 18.19 -24.67
N ILE A 449 -7.06 19.21 -24.13
CA ILE A 449 -6.51 20.52 -23.76
C ILE A 449 -6.50 20.69 -22.23
N LYS A 450 -7.53 20.23 -21.54
CA LYS A 450 -7.76 20.46 -20.11
C LYS A 450 -7.88 19.18 -19.27
N GLY A 451 -7.98 18.01 -19.90
CA GLY A 451 -8.22 16.73 -19.26
C GLY A 451 -6.96 16.09 -18.68
N GLY A 452 -6.99 14.76 -18.54
CA GLY A 452 -5.93 13.96 -17.94
C GLY A 452 -6.39 13.21 -16.68
N LYS A 453 -5.42 12.67 -15.93
CA LYS A 453 -5.66 11.89 -14.72
C LYS A 453 -6.02 12.80 -13.56
N PHE A 454 -7.22 12.63 -13.00
CA PHE A 454 -7.70 13.33 -11.83
C PHE A 454 -7.71 12.39 -10.63
N ILE A 455 -7.27 12.90 -9.48
CA ILE A 455 -7.31 12.18 -8.21
C ILE A 455 -8.39 12.77 -7.33
N ILE A 456 -9.24 11.89 -6.81
CA ILE A 456 -10.35 12.25 -5.96
C ILE A 456 -10.12 11.59 -4.60
N GLN A 457 -10.18 12.40 -3.56
CA GLN A 457 -10.09 11.98 -2.19
C GLN A 457 -11.30 12.51 -1.43
N ALA A 458 -12.05 11.61 -0.80
CA ALA A 458 -13.17 11.87 0.08
C ALA A 458 -12.74 11.70 1.54
N LYS A 459 -13.03 12.69 2.36
CA LYS A 459 -12.75 12.63 3.80
C LYS A 459 -13.96 13.06 4.61
N ARG A 460 -14.57 12.09 5.31
CA ARG A 460 -15.65 12.35 6.26
C ARG A 460 -15.09 12.95 7.55
N TYR A 461 -15.17 14.27 7.68
CA TYR A 461 -14.74 15.01 8.86
C TYR A 461 -15.94 15.65 9.58
N ASN A 462 -15.83 15.77 10.90
CA ASN A 462 -16.78 16.52 11.73
C ASN A 462 -16.25 17.90 12.16
N MET A 463 -14.95 18.14 11.95
CA MET A 463 -14.25 19.38 12.27
C MET A 463 -13.56 19.93 11.03
N THR A 464 -13.08 21.17 11.06
CA THR A 464 -12.35 21.78 9.95
C THR A 464 -11.21 20.88 9.48
N VAL A 465 -11.15 20.63 8.17
CA VAL A 465 -10.15 19.76 7.56
C VAL A 465 -8.76 20.38 7.75
N PRO A 466 -7.79 19.62 8.31
CA PRO A 466 -6.44 20.14 8.53
C PRO A 466 -5.71 20.39 7.21
N VAL A 467 -4.80 21.36 7.21
CA VAL A 467 -3.99 21.70 6.02
C VAL A 467 -3.10 20.52 5.57
N SER A 468 -2.77 19.59 6.47
CA SER A 468 -2.02 18.36 6.14
C SER A 468 -2.74 17.55 5.05
N ALA A 469 -4.05 17.32 5.16
CA ALA A 469 -4.80 16.55 4.18
C ALA A 469 -4.69 17.11 2.75
N VAL A 470 -4.63 18.45 2.62
CA VAL A 470 -4.46 19.11 1.32
C VAL A 470 -3.02 18.99 0.80
N ARG A 471 -2.03 18.98 1.70
CA ARG A 471 -0.61 18.76 1.35
C ARG A 471 -0.38 17.32 0.93
N ASP A 472 -1.00 16.38 1.62
CA ASP A 472 -0.92 14.95 1.34
C ASP A 472 -1.51 14.66 -0.04
N LEU A 473 -2.71 15.17 -0.34
CA LEU A 473 -3.29 15.09 -1.68
C LEU A 473 -2.36 15.65 -2.76
N TYR A 474 -1.70 16.79 -2.50
CA TYR A 474 -0.75 17.35 -3.45
C TYR A 474 0.46 16.45 -3.69
N GLY A 475 0.98 15.81 -2.63
CA GLY A 475 2.04 14.81 -2.75
C GLY A 475 1.60 13.61 -3.60
N THR A 476 0.40 13.10 -3.32
CA THR A 476 -0.20 11.99 -4.08
C THR A 476 -0.40 12.35 -5.55
N MET A 477 -0.85 13.57 -5.87
CA MET A 477 -0.95 14.03 -7.25
C MET A 477 0.38 14.00 -8.00
N LEU A 478 1.46 14.45 -7.34
CA LEU A 478 2.79 14.48 -7.95
C LEU A 478 3.33 13.06 -8.17
N HIS A 479 3.11 12.17 -7.20
CA HIS A 479 3.50 10.75 -7.30
C HIS A 479 2.79 10.06 -8.47
N GLU A 480 1.48 10.26 -8.56
CA GLU A 480 0.60 9.58 -9.50
C GLU A 480 0.56 10.20 -10.92
N GLY A 481 1.21 11.35 -11.11
CA GLY A 481 1.18 12.10 -12.36
C GLY A 481 -0.18 12.73 -12.69
N ALA A 482 -0.95 13.09 -11.66
CA ALA A 482 -2.30 13.64 -11.83
C ALA A 482 -2.27 15.11 -12.25
N THR A 483 -3.08 15.47 -13.24
CA THR A 483 -3.22 16.85 -13.72
C THR A 483 -4.10 17.70 -12.80
N LYS A 484 -4.96 17.05 -12.00
CA LYS A 484 -5.85 17.72 -11.04
C LYS A 484 -6.16 16.85 -9.83
N GLY A 485 -6.29 17.47 -8.66
CA GLY A 485 -6.72 16.84 -7.42
C GLY A 485 -8.03 17.43 -6.94
N ILE A 486 -8.89 16.59 -6.36
CA ILE A 486 -10.18 16.97 -5.82
C ILE A 486 -10.27 16.41 -4.40
N LEU A 487 -10.38 17.29 -3.41
CA LEU A 487 -10.61 16.90 -2.02
C LEU A 487 -12.05 17.22 -1.63
N VAL A 488 -12.78 16.20 -1.22
CA VAL A 488 -14.21 16.25 -0.90
C VAL A 488 -14.38 15.99 0.58
N THR A 489 -15.22 16.77 1.26
CA THR A 489 -15.48 16.57 2.69
C THR A 489 -16.91 16.89 3.10
N THR A 490 -17.36 16.26 4.18
CA THR A 490 -18.59 16.64 4.90
C THR A 490 -18.42 17.92 5.73
N SER A 491 -17.20 18.43 5.88
CA SER A 491 -16.88 19.58 6.74
C SER A 491 -16.49 20.83 5.93
N SER A 492 -15.73 21.75 6.53
CA SER A 492 -15.21 22.98 5.93
C SER A 492 -13.68 22.96 5.89
N PHE A 493 -13.10 23.75 4.98
CA PHE A 493 -11.65 23.95 4.89
C PHE A 493 -11.22 25.22 5.63
N GLY A 494 -10.09 25.15 6.34
CA GLY A 494 -9.51 26.31 7.02
C GLY A 494 -8.85 27.30 6.06
N LYS A 495 -8.54 28.51 6.55
CA LYS A 495 -7.83 29.55 5.77
C LYS A 495 -6.48 29.06 5.23
N ASP A 496 -5.78 28.23 5.98
CA ASP A 496 -4.48 27.69 5.59
C ASP A 496 -4.59 26.73 4.40
N SER A 497 -5.64 25.90 4.37
CA SER A 497 -5.97 25.01 3.26
C SER A 497 -6.27 25.81 1.98
N VAL A 498 -7.08 26.86 2.09
CA VAL A 498 -7.41 27.76 0.97
C VAL A 498 -6.18 28.52 0.47
N THR A 499 -5.34 29.00 1.39
CA THR A 499 -4.10 29.70 1.05
C THR A 499 -3.12 28.77 0.35
N PHE A 500 -3.03 27.51 0.79
CA PHE A 500 -2.12 26.53 0.21
C PHE A 500 -2.45 26.18 -1.25
N ILE A 501 -3.72 26.13 -1.63
CA ILE A 501 -4.14 25.71 -2.99
C ILE A 501 -4.12 26.82 -4.04
N LYS A 502 -3.89 28.08 -3.66
CA LYS A 502 -4.06 29.27 -4.53
C LYS A 502 -3.37 29.16 -5.91
N ASP A 503 -2.24 28.47 -5.96
CA ASP A 503 -1.44 28.28 -7.18
C ASP A 503 -1.24 26.80 -7.53
N LYS A 504 -2.15 25.91 -7.08
CA LYS A 504 -2.07 24.46 -7.28
C LYS A 504 -3.31 23.94 -8.00
N PRO A 505 -3.20 22.87 -8.82
CA PRO A 505 -4.33 22.26 -9.49
C PRO A 505 -5.20 21.40 -8.55
N ILE A 506 -5.62 21.97 -7.42
CA ILE A 506 -6.44 21.32 -6.40
C ILE A 506 -7.78 22.04 -6.30
N THR A 507 -8.86 21.27 -6.32
CA THR A 507 -10.23 21.74 -6.05
C THR A 507 -10.68 21.22 -4.70
N LEU A 508 -11.21 22.12 -3.87
CA LEU A 508 -11.77 21.80 -2.56
C LEU A 508 -13.29 21.83 -2.65
N ILE A 509 -13.94 20.74 -2.23
CA ILE A 509 -15.39 20.60 -2.19
C ILE A 509 -15.78 20.40 -0.73
N ASP A 510 -16.22 21.48 -0.09
CA ASP A 510 -16.72 21.45 1.28
C ASP A 510 -18.16 20.89 1.34
N GLY A 511 -18.68 20.69 2.55
CA GLY A 511 -19.99 20.08 2.72
C GLY A 511 -21.12 20.83 2.01
N GLN A 512 -21.07 22.17 1.95
CA GLN A 512 -22.10 22.96 1.25
C GLN A 512 -22.02 22.76 -0.26
N ASN A 513 -20.81 22.80 -0.83
CA ASN A 513 -20.60 22.55 -2.25
C ASN A 513 -20.91 21.09 -2.62
N LEU A 514 -20.64 20.14 -1.73
CA LEU A 514 -20.98 18.73 -1.90
C LEU A 514 -22.49 18.53 -1.99
N LEU A 515 -23.27 19.13 -1.06
CA LEU A 515 -24.73 19.10 -1.12
C LEU A 515 -25.27 19.75 -2.40
N TYR A 516 -24.66 20.86 -2.84
CA TYR A 516 -25.03 21.48 -4.11
C TYR A 516 -24.83 20.53 -5.30
N LEU A 517 -23.70 19.81 -5.35
CA LEU A 517 -23.44 18.83 -6.40
C LEU A 517 -24.48 17.70 -6.36
N PHE A 518 -24.75 17.12 -5.20
CA PHE A 518 -25.81 16.12 -5.06
C PHE A 518 -27.17 16.61 -5.56
N ASN A 519 -27.57 17.84 -5.19
CA ASN A 519 -28.82 18.44 -5.63
C ASN A 519 -28.89 18.54 -7.17
N LYS A 520 -27.78 18.88 -7.83
CA LYS A 520 -27.70 18.96 -9.30
C LYS A 520 -28.02 17.63 -9.98
N PHE A 521 -27.64 16.52 -9.36
CA PHE A 521 -27.88 15.16 -9.87
C PHE A 521 -29.16 14.50 -9.34
N GLY A 522 -30.09 15.30 -8.80
CA GLY A 522 -31.41 14.83 -8.35
C GLY A 522 -31.47 14.37 -6.88
N TYR A 523 -30.41 14.59 -6.10
CA TYR A 523 -30.34 14.22 -4.68
C TYR A 523 -30.63 15.39 -3.74
N SER A 524 -31.78 16.04 -3.95
CA SER A 524 -32.20 17.26 -3.22
C SER A 524 -32.51 17.06 -1.74
N THR A 525 -32.43 15.83 -1.24
CA THR A 525 -32.91 15.43 0.09
C THR A 525 -31.81 15.09 1.09
N LEU A 526 -30.53 15.19 0.69
CA LEU A 526 -29.38 14.93 1.57
C LEU A 526 -29.10 16.12 2.47
N ASN A 527 -28.61 15.86 3.69
CA ASN A 527 -28.20 16.91 4.61
C ASN A 527 -26.83 16.61 5.25
N ILE A 528 -26.21 17.67 5.78
CA ILE A 528 -24.99 17.58 6.59
C ILE A 528 -25.27 18.32 7.89
N THR A 529 -25.40 17.57 8.97
CA THR A 529 -25.50 18.10 10.33
C THR A 529 -24.33 17.58 11.14
N LEU A 530 -23.38 18.45 11.45
CA LEU A 530 -22.22 18.11 12.28
C LEU A 530 -22.65 18.08 13.74
N ASN A 531 -22.45 16.95 14.44
CA ASN A 531 -22.62 16.90 15.89
C ASN A 531 -21.58 17.84 16.51
N ARG A 532 -22.05 18.91 17.16
CA ARG A 532 -21.19 19.88 17.86
C ARG A 532 -20.71 19.34 19.19
#